data_AF-E8TJS5-F1
#
_entry.id   AF-E8TJS5-F1
#
_cell.length_a   1.000
_cell.length_b   1.000
_cell.length_c   1.000
_cell.angle_alpha   90.00
_cell.angle_beta   90.00
_cell.angle_gamma   90.00
#
_symmetry.space_group_name_H-M   'P 1'
#
loop_
_entity.id
_entity.type
_entity.pdbx_description
1 polymer ?
#
loop_
_entity_poly.entity_id
_entity_poly.type
_entity_poly.pdbx_seq_one_letter_code
_entity_poly.pdbx_strand_id
1 'polypeptide(L)'
;MTNLNLSPDYYAVSDAAGLFQNGVIFHISRNRSGGSVSTPVGRFYVSRPEIPPEGYFPHCRLDCYVDDDSLSPEAAWLARVLLDKLILAGAASEPIWLSWHQSNELGGEHRGEVFDFD
;
A
#
# COMPACT_ATOMS: atom_id res chain seq x y z
N MET A 1 -2.80 11.77 9.61
CA MET A 1 -2.75 11.99 8.15
C MET A 1 -3.29 10.72 7.52
N THR A 2 -4.29 10.80 6.65
CA THR A 2 -4.83 9.59 6.00
C THR A 2 -4.17 9.30 4.66
N ASN A 3 -3.56 10.29 4.02
CA ASN A 3 -2.96 10.16 2.70
C ASN A 3 -1.45 10.44 2.75
N LEU A 4 -0.68 9.66 2.01
CA LEU A 4 0.77 9.75 1.88
C LEU A 4 1.15 9.82 0.41
N ASN A 5 1.67 10.96 -0.04
CA ASN A 5 2.07 11.14 -1.43
C ASN A 5 3.35 10.35 -1.73
N LEU A 6 3.30 9.45 -2.70
CA LEU A 6 4.43 8.61 -3.12
C LEU A 6 5.17 9.28 -4.29
N SER A 7 4.42 9.70 -5.30
CA SER A 7 4.90 10.45 -6.46
C SER A 7 3.76 11.37 -6.99
N PRO A 8 3.95 12.13 -8.09
CA PRO A 8 2.87 12.91 -8.70
C PRO A 8 1.62 12.08 -9.07
N ASP A 9 1.83 10.82 -9.44
CA ASP A 9 0.81 9.92 -9.99
C ASP A 9 0.39 8.84 -8.99
N TYR A 10 1.03 8.74 -7.82
CA TYR A 10 0.72 7.71 -6.83
C TYR A 10 0.63 8.27 -5.41
N TYR A 11 -0.35 7.80 -4.66
CA TYR A 11 -0.49 8.08 -3.23
C TYR A 11 -1.01 6.84 -2.49
N ALA A 12 -0.65 6.72 -1.21
CA ALA A 12 -1.17 5.69 -0.32
C ALA A 12 -2.22 6.29 0.62
N VAL A 13 -3.25 5.51 0.93
CA VAL A 13 -4.24 5.81 1.96
C VAL A 13 -4.06 4.82 3.11
N SER A 14 -4.01 5.36 4.31
CA SER A 14 -3.83 4.65 5.58
C SER A 14 -5.05 3.82 5.97
N ASP A 15 -4.86 2.94 6.96
CA ASP A 15 -5.93 2.31 7.72
C ASP A 15 -6.86 3.35 8.37
N ALA A 16 -8.03 2.89 8.86
CA ALA A 16 -9.03 3.75 9.49
C ALA A 16 -8.50 4.51 10.72
N ALA A 17 -7.46 3.99 11.38
CA ALA A 17 -6.83 4.64 12.53
C ALA A 17 -5.75 5.66 12.11
N GLY A 18 -5.40 5.72 10.83
CA GLY A 18 -4.38 6.62 10.29
C GLY A 18 -2.96 6.24 10.70
N LEU A 19 -2.73 4.98 11.12
CA LEU A 19 -1.46 4.50 11.66
C LEU A 19 -0.51 3.98 10.58
N PHE A 20 -0.99 3.79 9.35
CA PHE A 20 -0.27 3.20 8.23
C PHE A 20 0.28 1.80 8.56
N GLN A 21 -0.44 1.04 9.39
CA GLN A 21 -0.16 -0.39 9.59
C GLN A 21 -0.61 -1.20 8.39
N ASN A 22 -1.63 -0.73 7.68
CA ASN A 22 -2.03 -1.23 6.39
C ASN A 22 -2.64 -0.10 5.57
N GLY A 23 -2.87 -0.36 4.28
CA GLY A 23 -3.51 0.62 3.42
C GLY A 23 -3.56 0.22 1.96
N VAL A 24 -4.12 1.11 1.17
CA VAL A 24 -4.32 0.95 -0.27
C VAL A 24 -3.50 2.01 -1.01
N ILE A 25 -2.81 1.60 -2.07
CA ILE A 25 -2.06 2.47 -2.95
C ILE A 25 -2.91 2.76 -4.18
N PHE A 26 -2.98 4.03 -4.58
CA PHE A 26 -3.76 4.48 -5.71
C PHE A 26 -2.86 5.14 -6.75
N HIS A 27 -3.13 4.82 -8.02
CA HIS A 27 -2.77 5.67 -9.13
C HIS A 27 -3.81 6.78 -9.27
N ILE A 28 -3.38 8.02 -9.51
CA ILE A 28 -4.26 9.18 -9.69
C ILE A 28 -4.07 9.80 -11.07
N SER A 29 -5.16 9.86 -11.84
CA SER A 29 -5.23 10.62 -13.08
C SER A 29 -6.03 11.90 -12.87
N ARG A 30 -5.51 13.03 -13.34
CA ARG A 30 -6.17 14.35 -13.22
C ARG A 30 -6.50 14.89 -14.61
N ASN A 31 -7.71 15.39 -14.79
CA ASN A 31 -8.12 16.04 -16.03
C ASN A 31 -7.84 17.56 -15.98
N ARG A 32 -7.86 18.21 -17.15
CA ARG A 32 -7.60 19.66 -17.27
C ARG A 32 -8.62 20.54 -16.57
N SER A 33 -9.82 20.02 -16.30
CA SER A 33 -10.91 20.72 -15.63
C SER A 33 -10.83 20.61 -14.10
N GLY A 34 -9.81 19.96 -13.55
CA GLY A 34 -9.58 19.81 -12.12
C GLY A 34 -10.22 18.57 -11.49
N GLY A 35 -10.89 17.72 -12.27
CA GLY A 35 -11.39 16.43 -11.80
C GLY A 35 -10.28 15.38 -11.71
N SER A 36 -10.46 14.38 -10.86
CA SER A 36 -9.51 13.27 -10.70
C SER A 36 -10.20 11.91 -10.54
N VAL A 37 -9.55 10.87 -11.03
CA VAL A 37 -9.92 9.46 -10.82
C VAL A 37 -8.76 8.77 -10.11
N SER A 38 -9.08 8.04 -9.05
CA SER A 38 -8.13 7.21 -8.32
C SER A 38 -8.44 5.74 -8.56
N THR A 39 -7.45 4.99 -9.06
CA THR A 39 -7.56 3.55 -9.28
C THR A 39 -6.67 2.84 -8.27
N PRO A 40 -7.18 1.88 -7.48
CA PRO A 40 -6.32 1.08 -6.61
C PRO A 40 -5.34 0.25 -7.47
N VAL A 41 -4.07 0.26 -7.09
CA VAL A 41 -2.98 -0.44 -7.79
C VAL A 41 -2.16 -1.32 -6.85
N GLY A 42 -2.55 -1.40 -5.59
CA GLY A 42 -1.84 -2.21 -4.62
C GLY A 42 -2.30 -1.99 -3.19
N ARG A 43 -1.75 -2.80 -2.30
CA ARG A 43 -1.98 -2.77 -0.87
C ARG A 43 -0.67 -2.97 -0.14
N PHE A 44 -0.58 -2.46 1.07
CA PHE A 44 0.61 -2.66 1.89
C PHE A 44 0.27 -3.00 3.33
N TYR A 45 1.22 -3.64 3.99
CA TYR A 45 1.14 -4.02 5.40
C TYR A 45 2.48 -3.73 6.07
N VAL A 46 2.46 -2.95 7.14
CA VAL A 46 3.60 -2.70 8.02
C VAL A 46 3.37 -3.48 9.30
N SER A 47 4.35 -4.32 9.65
CA SER A 47 4.32 -5.09 10.89
C SER A 47 5.65 -5.00 11.61
N ARG A 48 5.62 -5.22 12.93
CA ARG A 48 6.82 -5.45 13.73
C ARG A 48 6.59 -6.78 14.47
N PRO A 49 7.12 -7.90 13.98
CA PRO A 49 6.90 -9.20 14.59
C PRO A 49 7.31 -9.18 16.07
N GLU A 50 6.40 -9.58 16.96
CA GLU A 50 6.70 -9.67 18.39
C GLU A 50 7.74 -10.76 18.68
N ILE A 51 7.64 -11.88 17.94
CA ILE A 51 8.59 -12.98 17.98
C ILE A 51 9.34 -12.98 16.64
N PRO A 52 10.62 -12.59 16.61
CA PRO A 52 11.40 -12.66 15.39
C PRO A 52 11.49 -14.11 14.89
N PRO A 53 11.39 -14.35 13.57
CA PRO A 53 11.72 -15.64 13.01
C PRO A 53 13.14 -16.04 13.43
N GLU A 54 13.37 -17.34 13.64
CA GLU A 54 14.65 -17.84 14.10
C GLU A 54 15.79 -17.36 13.16
N GLY A 55 16.80 -16.70 13.72
CA GLY A 55 17.92 -16.12 12.96
C GLY A 55 17.74 -14.67 12.48
N TYR A 56 16.65 -13.98 12.82
CA TYR A 56 16.46 -12.56 12.51
C TYR A 56 16.57 -11.67 13.77
N PHE A 57 17.22 -10.51 13.63
CA PHE A 57 17.14 -9.45 14.65
C PHE A 57 15.71 -8.87 14.71
N PRO A 58 15.28 -8.28 15.83
CA PRO A 58 14.04 -7.50 15.87
C PRO A 58 14.03 -6.44 14.76
N HIS A 59 13.03 -6.48 13.89
CA HIS A 59 12.93 -5.63 12.71
C HIS A 59 11.49 -5.24 12.42
N CYS A 60 11.32 -4.13 11.69
CA CYS A 60 10.07 -3.81 11.02
C CYS A 60 9.96 -4.64 9.72
N ARG A 61 8.77 -4.89 9.23
CA ARG A 61 8.53 -5.52 7.94
C ARG A 61 7.50 -4.71 7.17
N LEU A 62 7.77 -4.48 5.90
CA LEU A 62 6.83 -3.92 4.95
C LEU A 62 6.61 -4.94 3.83
N ASP A 63 5.38 -5.40 3.68
CA ASP A 63 4.93 -6.19 2.55
C ASP A 63 4.10 -5.31 1.62
N CYS A 64 4.56 -5.15 0.38
CA CYS A 64 3.91 -4.34 -0.64
C CYS A 64 3.39 -5.23 -1.77
N TYR A 65 2.08 -5.32 -1.92
CA TYR A 65 1.42 -6.07 -2.99
C TYR A 65 0.98 -5.09 -4.06
N VAL A 66 1.44 -5.30 -5.28
CA VAL A 66 1.15 -4.44 -6.42
C VAL A 66 0.34 -5.23 -7.42
N ASP A 67 -0.81 -4.69 -7.81
CA ASP A 67 -1.71 -5.34 -8.74
C ASP A 67 -1.05 -5.43 -10.12
N ASP A 68 -1.23 -6.54 -10.82
CA ASP A 68 -0.73 -6.74 -12.18
C ASP A 68 -1.65 -6.07 -13.21
N ASP A 69 -1.72 -4.73 -13.14
CA ASP A 69 -2.50 -3.88 -14.04
C ASP A 69 -1.58 -2.92 -14.81
N SER A 70 -2.05 -2.47 -15.97
CA SER A 70 -1.39 -1.46 -16.81
C SER A 70 -1.07 -0.13 -16.10
N LEU A 71 -1.82 0.22 -15.07
CA LEU A 71 -1.64 1.44 -14.27
C LEU A 71 -0.67 1.22 -13.10
N SER A 72 -0.29 -0.02 -12.82
CA SER A 72 0.65 -0.33 -11.76
C SER A 72 2.08 -0.12 -12.26
N PRO A 73 2.91 0.57 -11.47
CA PRO A 73 4.33 0.69 -11.77
C PRO A 73 5.05 -0.61 -11.42
N GLU A 74 6.36 -0.65 -11.68
CA GLU A 74 7.21 -1.77 -11.25
C GLU A 74 7.15 -1.93 -9.72
N ALA A 75 6.92 -3.17 -9.27
CA ALA A 75 6.59 -3.45 -7.87
C ALA A 75 7.72 -3.07 -6.89
N ALA A 76 8.98 -3.33 -7.25
CA ALA A 76 10.12 -2.98 -6.41
C ALA A 76 10.28 -1.46 -6.29
N TRP A 77 10.08 -0.71 -7.36
CA TRP A 77 10.05 0.75 -7.34
C TRP A 77 8.99 1.28 -6.38
N LEU A 78 7.75 0.80 -6.49
CA LEU A 78 6.66 1.27 -5.65
C LEU A 78 6.89 0.95 -4.17
N ALA A 79 7.37 -0.26 -3.87
CA ALA A 79 7.68 -0.68 -2.51
C ALA A 79 8.78 0.17 -1.86
N ARG A 80 9.83 0.52 -2.61
CA ARG A 80 10.92 1.39 -2.12
C ARG A 80 10.43 2.81 -1.87
N VAL A 81 9.69 3.40 -2.81
CA VAL A 81 9.14 4.74 -2.64
C VAL A 81 8.18 4.78 -1.45
N LEU A 82 7.32 3.77 -1.32
CA LEU A 82 6.42 3.64 -0.16
C LEU A 82 7.21 3.58 1.15
N LEU A 83 8.25 2.74 1.23
CA LEU A 83 9.09 2.61 2.41
C LEU A 83 9.69 3.95 2.82
N ASP A 84 10.30 4.67 1.87
CA ASP A 84 10.92 5.97 2.13
C ASP A 84 9.91 6.95 2.73
N LYS A 85 8.68 6.99 2.18
CA LYS A 85 7.62 7.86 2.69
C LYS A 85 7.11 7.43 4.05
N LEU A 86 7.00 6.14 4.33
CA LEU A 86 6.58 5.61 5.63
C LEU A 86 7.62 5.90 6.72
N ILE A 87 8.92 5.77 6.42
CA ILE A 87 9.99 6.13 7.34
C ILE A 87 9.94 7.63 7.64
N LEU A 88 9.81 8.47 6.61
CA LEU A 88 9.68 9.92 6.79
C LEU A 88 8.45 10.32 7.62
N ALA A 89 7.36 9.55 7.50
CA ALA A 89 6.14 9.73 8.28
C ALA A 89 6.22 9.14 9.71
N GLY A 90 7.30 8.42 10.05
CA GLY A 90 7.46 7.72 11.33
C GLY A 90 6.61 6.47 11.48
N ALA A 91 6.01 5.97 10.39
CA ALA A 91 5.17 4.77 10.37
C ALA A 91 5.97 3.47 10.25
N ALA A 92 7.20 3.55 9.75
CA ALA A 92 8.14 2.43 9.68
C ALA A 92 9.52 2.88 10.18
N SER A 93 10.35 1.93 10.59
CA SER A 93 11.72 2.23 11.01
C SER A 93 12.67 1.09 10.68
N GLU A 94 13.94 1.42 10.49
CA GLU A 94 15.01 0.43 10.43
C GLU A 94 15.28 -0.20 11.82
N PRO A 95 15.84 -1.41 11.88
CA PRO A 95 16.08 -2.33 10.75
C PRO A 95 14.77 -2.84 10.16
N ILE A 96 14.69 -2.97 8.82
CA ILE A 96 13.46 -3.33 8.11
C ILE A 96 13.68 -4.38 7.03
N TRP A 97 12.75 -5.32 6.93
CA TRP A 97 12.60 -6.22 5.77
C TRP A 97 11.58 -5.63 4.80
N LEU A 98 12.01 -5.34 3.57
CA LEU A 98 11.14 -4.89 2.49
C LEU A 98 10.83 -6.06 1.55
N SER A 99 9.57 -6.46 1.48
CA SER A 99 9.06 -7.44 0.53
C SER A 99 8.13 -6.76 -0.48
N TRP A 100 8.19 -7.20 -1.73
CA TRP A 100 7.26 -6.78 -2.77
C TRP A 100 6.76 -7.97 -3.56
N HIS A 101 5.51 -7.87 -4.01
CA HIS A 101 4.79 -8.93 -4.71
C HIS A 101 4.02 -8.33 -5.87
N GLN A 102 3.96 -9.06 -6.97
CA GLN A 102 2.98 -8.81 -8.02
C GLN A 102 1.79 -9.72 -7.76
N SER A 103 0.59 -9.16 -7.69
CA SER A 103 -0.64 -9.86 -7.34
C SER A 103 -1.72 -9.70 -8.39
N ASN A 104 -2.51 -10.75 -8.58
CA ASN A 104 -3.69 -10.76 -9.42
C ASN A 104 -4.90 -11.15 -8.56
N GLU A 105 -6.01 -10.42 -8.68
CA GLU A 105 -7.27 -10.87 -8.10
C GLU A 105 -7.76 -12.09 -8.89
N LEU A 106 -7.85 -13.23 -8.22
CA LEU A 106 -8.31 -14.48 -8.85
C LEU A 106 -9.83 -14.63 -8.81
N GLY A 107 -10.50 -13.88 -7.92
CA GLY A 107 -11.95 -13.87 -7.76
C GLY A 107 -12.37 -13.35 -6.38
N GLY A 108 -13.67 -13.13 -6.22
CA GLY A 108 -14.29 -12.71 -4.97
C GLY A 108 -15.74 -13.20 -4.89
N GLU A 109 -16.25 -13.38 -3.67
CA GLU A 109 -17.65 -13.66 -3.42
C GLU A 109 -18.23 -12.66 -2.42
N HIS A 110 -19.46 -12.22 -2.65
CA HIS A 110 -20.18 -11.41 -1.68
C HIS A 110 -20.76 -12.30 -0.58
N ARG A 111 -20.55 -11.90 0.67
CA ARG A 111 -21.16 -12.54 1.85
C ARG A 111 -21.95 -11.49 2.61
N GLY A 112 -23.27 -11.60 2.58
CA GLY A 112 -24.19 -10.57 3.05
C GLY A 112 -24.52 -9.53 1.97
N GLU A 113 -25.28 -8.50 2.34
CA GLU A 113 -25.64 -7.38 1.47
C GLU A 113 -24.47 -6.39 1.38
N VAL A 114 -23.55 -6.65 0.44
CA VAL A 114 -22.34 -5.83 0.22
C VAL A 114 -22.59 -4.68 -0.77
N PHE A 115 -23.53 -4.88 -1.69
CA PHE A 115 -23.92 -3.87 -2.68
C PHE A 115 -25.32 -3.37 -2.41
N ASP A 116 -25.47 -2.06 -2.47
CA ASP A 116 -26.74 -1.34 -2.45
C ASP A 116 -26.95 -0.73 -3.84
N PHE A 117 -27.12 -1.61 -4.83
CA PHE A 117 -27.55 -1.19 -6.16
C PHE A 117 -29.07 -1.36 -6.19
N ASP A 118 -29.79 -0.24 -6.28
CA ASP A 118 -31.24 -0.20 -6.56
C ASP A 118 -31.61 -0.96 -7.85
#